data_AF-A0A954IHQ3-F1
#
_entry.id   AF-A0A954IHQ3-F1
#
_cell.length_a   1.000
_cell.length_b   1.000
_cell.length_c   1.000
_cell.angle_alpha   90.00
_cell.angle_beta   90.00
_cell.angle_gamma   90.00
#
_symmetry.space_group_name_H-M   'P 1'
#
loop_
_entity.id
_entity.type
_entity.pdbx_description
1 polymer ?
#
loop_
_entity_poly.entity_id
_entity_poly.type
_entity_poly.pdbx_seq_one_letter_code
_entity_poly.pdbx_strand_id
1 'polypeptide(L)'
;MLRQFVRTLISQLSLMRGDSDGLARRRFELHQDQLQKEFLTIAASAGIPRGLRWVACDWPSETDVPCFVREATSGLLTLLVPVNVRFEAIEDGDMEGVEAVGSVRGGTAVFHYQNGRWGSGGRVIFNLAPADVVARMADTFATIDQPG
;
A
#
# COMPACT_ATOMS: atom_id res chain seq x y z
N MET A 1 38.99 -17.98 2.19
CA MET A 1 38.27 -17.53 3.41
C MET A 1 37.23 -16.45 3.15
N LEU A 2 37.50 -15.39 2.37
CA LEU A 2 36.57 -14.28 2.14
C LEU A 2 35.19 -14.67 1.54
N ARG A 3 35.15 -15.63 0.60
CA ARG A 3 33.90 -16.10 -0.02
C ARG A 3 32.95 -16.82 0.94
N GLN A 4 33.47 -17.45 1.99
CA GLN A 4 32.67 -18.20 2.96
C GLN A 4 32.04 -17.25 3.98
N PHE A 5 32.76 -16.23 4.42
CA PHE A 5 32.24 -15.16 5.28
C PHE A 5 31.12 -14.35 4.62
N VAL A 6 31.26 -13.98 3.34
CA VAL A 6 30.23 -13.24 2.60
C VAL A 6 28.95 -14.07 2.46
N ARG A 7 29.06 -15.38 2.20
CA ARG A 7 27.89 -16.28 2.14
C ARG A 7 27.17 -16.38 3.49
N THR A 8 27.91 -16.53 4.58
CA THR A 8 27.32 -16.61 5.93
C THR A 8 26.59 -15.33 6.30
N LEU A 9 27.17 -14.16 6.00
CA LEU A 9 26.52 -12.87 6.27
C LEU A 9 25.26 -12.67 5.42
N ILE A 10 25.28 -13.05 4.14
CA ILE A 10 24.09 -12.98 3.27
C ILE A 10 22.98 -13.90 3.80
N SER A 11 23.31 -15.13 4.22
CA SER A 11 22.33 -16.06 4.79
C SER A 11 21.75 -15.57 6.11
N GLN A 12 22.59 -15.07 7.04
CA GLN A 12 22.11 -14.47 8.30
C GLN A 12 21.23 -13.24 8.06
N LEU A 13 21.61 -12.39 7.11
CA LEU A 13 20.83 -11.20 6.73
C LEU A 13 19.51 -11.56 6.01
N SER A 14 19.44 -12.72 5.35
CA SER A 14 18.21 -13.24 4.75
C SER A 14 17.27 -13.84 5.81
N LEU A 15 17.81 -14.58 6.78
CA LEU A 15 17.06 -15.15 7.90
C LEU A 15 16.46 -14.06 8.80
N MET A 16 17.27 -13.06 9.19
CA MET A 16 16.78 -11.92 9.97
C MET A 16 15.68 -11.12 9.24
N ARG A 17 15.75 -11.05 7.90
CA ARG A 17 14.70 -10.42 7.09
C ARG A 17 13.41 -11.23 7.10
N GLY A 18 13.48 -12.55 6.95
CA GLY A 18 12.31 -13.45 7.02
C GLY A 18 11.55 -13.33 8.34
N ASP A 19 12.25 -13.34 9.48
CA ASP A 19 11.64 -13.17 10.80
C ASP A 19 10.98 -11.78 10.97
N SER A 20 11.61 -10.74 10.44
CA SER A 20 11.07 -9.38 10.48
C SER A 20 9.81 -9.21 9.61
N ASP A 21 9.76 -9.88 8.46
CA ASP A 21 8.64 -9.81 7.52
C ASP A 21 7.41 -10.57 8.08
N GLY A 22 7.61 -11.72 8.74
CA GLY A 22 6.56 -12.46 9.44
C GLY A 22 5.95 -11.68 10.62
N LEU A 23 6.79 -10.98 11.39
CA LEU A 23 6.33 -10.12 12.47
C LEU A 23 5.58 -8.88 11.94
N ALA A 24 6.04 -8.31 10.84
CA ALA A 24 5.37 -7.18 10.20
C ALA A 24 3.96 -7.57 9.70
N ARG A 25 3.80 -8.75 9.10
CA ARG A 25 2.49 -9.28 8.68
C ARG A 25 1.49 -9.35 9.83
N ARG A 26 1.87 -10.02 10.93
CA ARG A 26 1.04 -10.10 12.13
C ARG A 26 0.69 -8.72 12.69
N ARG A 27 1.64 -7.78 12.66
CA ARG A 27 1.37 -6.41 13.11
C ARG A 27 0.39 -5.67 12.21
N PHE A 28 0.38 -5.92 10.91
CA PHE A 28 -0.63 -5.34 10.03
C PHE A 28 -2.01 -5.87 10.39
N GLU A 29 -2.16 -7.20 10.46
CA GLU A 29 -3.43 -7.86 10.81
C GLU A 29 -4.00 -7.34 12.13
N LEU A 30 -3.15 -7.16 13.15
CA LEU A 30 -3.56 -6.64 14.46
C LEU A 30 -4.06 -5.18 14.44
N HIS A 31 -3.61 -4.37 13.48
CA HIS A 31 -3.91 -2.92 13.43
C HIS A 31 -4.64 -2.51 12.16
N GLN A 32 -5.12 -3.46 11.36
CA GLN A 32 -5.65 -3.23 10.02
C GLN A 32 -6.77 -2.19 10.04
N ASP A 33 -7.77 -2.37 10.90
CA ASP A 33 -8.91 -1.46 11.00
C ASP A 33 -8.49 -0.01 11.33
N GLN A 34 -7.49 0.13 12.21
CA GLN A 34 -6.98 1.44 12.60
C GLN A 34 -6.22 2.09 11.42
N LEU A 35 -5.36 1.33 10.75
CA LEU A 35 -4.59 1.79 9.59
C LEU A 35 -5.50 2.21 8.43
N GLN A 36 -6.60 1.48 8.21
CA GLN A 36 -7.58 1.79 7.17
C GLN A 36 -8.37 3.08 7.48
N LYS A 37 -8.69 3.35 8.75
CA LYS A 37 -9.32 4.61 9.17
C LYS A 37 -8.37 5.80 9.05
N GLU A 38 -7.11 5.62 9.50
CA GLU A 38 -6.06 6.62 9.36
C GLU A 38 -5.78 6.93 7.88
N PHE A 39 -5.79 5.90 7.03
CA PHE A 39 -5.62 6.03 5.59
C PHE A 39 -6.60 7.05 4.99
N LEU A 40 -7.91 6.88 5.24
CA LEU A 40 -8.93 7.78 4.70
C LEU A 40 -8.74 9.21 5.21
N THR A 41 -8.42 9.36 6.50
CA THR A 41 -8.18 10.67 7.12
C THR A 41 -7.03 11.41 6.44
N ILE A 42 -5.90 10.71 6.23
CA ILE A 42 -4.72 11.29 5.57
C ILE A 42 -5.02 11.60 4.11
N ALA A 43 -5.60 10.65 3.36
CA ALA A 43 -5.93 10.82 1.94
C ALA A 43 -6.88 12.01 1.71
N ALA A 44 -7.93 12.14 2.54
CA ALA A 44 -8.88 13.24 2.46
C ALA A 44 -8.22 14.61 2.70
N SER A 45 -7.22 14.68 3.59
CA SER A 45 -6.50 15.93 3.88
C SER A 45 -5.50 16.36 2.80
N ALA A 46 -5.12 15.46 1.88
CA ALA A 46 -4.14 15.76 0.84
C ALA A 46 -4.67 16.69 -0.27
N GLY A 47 -6.00 16.82 -0.41
CA GLY A 47 -6.63 17.68 -1.42
C GLY A 47 -6.44 17.21 -2.87
N ILE A 48 -6.08 15.94 -3.07
CA ILE A 48 -5.83 15.33 -4.39
C ILE A 48 -6.82 14.17 -4.59
N PRO A 49 -7.57 14.10 -5.71
CA PRO A 49 -7.60 15.07 -6.81
C PRO A 49 -8.26 16.40 -6.42
N ARG A 50 -7.83 17.50 -7.07
CA ARG A 50 -8.42 18.83 -6.84
C ARG A 50 -9.91 18.86 -7.21
N GLY A 51 -10.68 19.64 -6.48
CA GLY A 51 -12.13 19.78 -6.70
C GLY A 51 -12.97 18.60 -6.21
N LEU A 52 -12.33 17.56 -5.64
CA LEU A 52 -12.99 16.37 -5.13
C LEU A 52 -12.69 16.17 -3.63
N ARG A 53 -13.70 15.71 -2.90
CA ARG A 53 -13.59 15.28 -1.50
C ARG A 53 -13.62 13.76 -1.44
N TRP A 54 -12.68 13.17 -0.71
CA TRP A 54 -12.71 11.76 -0.34
C TRP A 54 -13.78 11.55 0.72
N VAL A 55 -14.72 10.63 0.48
CA VAL A 55 -15.83 10.40 1.42
C VAL A 55 -15.82 9.02 2.04
N ALA A 56 -15.36 7.99 1.31
CA ALA A 56 -15.29 6.63 1.83
C ALA A 56 -14.21 5.80 1.14
N CYS A 57 -13.74 4.78 1.86
CA CYS A 57 -12.94 3.70 1.32
C CYS A 57 -13.59 2.36 1.68
N ASP A 58 -13.72 1.47 0.71
CA ASP A 58 -14.10 0.07 0.89
C ASP A 58 -12.90 -0.83 0.57
N TRP A 59 -12.71 -1.88 1.35
CA TRP A 59 -11.52 -2.75 1.29
C TRP A 59 -11.94 -4.16 0.86
N PRO A 60 -11.92 -4.48 -0.46
CA PRO A 60 -12.41 -5.77 -0.93
C PRO A 60 -11.48 -6.90 -0.51
N SER A 61 -12.05 -8.01 -0.04
CA SER A 61 -11.32 -9.16 0.51
C SER A 61 -11.33 -10.42 -0.36
N GLU A 62 -12.15 -10.48 -1.40
CA GLU A 62 -12.41 -11.74 -2.12
C GLU A 62 -11.70 -11.87 -3.48
N THR A 63 -11.48 -10.75 -4.19
CA THR A 63 -11.00 -10.78 -5.59
C THR A 63 -9.53 -10.41 -5.72
N ASP A 64 -9.09 -9.40 -4.97
CA ASP A 64 -7.74 -8.88 -5.04
C ASP A 64 -7.03 -9.12 -3.71
N VAL A 65 -5.84 -9.72 -3.76
CA VAL A 65 -5.09 -10.09 -2.55
C VAL A 65 -4.02 -9.04 -2.26
N PRO A 66 -3.87 -8.58 -1.00
CA PRO A 66 -2.78 -7.71 -0.63
C PRO A 66 -1.40 -8.30 -0.95
N CYS A 67 -0.49 -7.48 -1.46
CA CYS A 67 0.85 -7.89 -1.88
C CYS A 67 1.92 -7.24 -1.00
N PHE A 68 2.79 -8.04 -0.40
CA PHE A 68 4.00 -7.55 0.27
C PHE A 68 5.12 -7.37 -0.74
N VAL A 69 5.76 -6.22 -0.70
CA VAL A 69 6.82 -5.81 -1.62
C VAL A 69 7.89 -5.01 -0.87
N ARG A 70 9.02 -4.76 -1.52
CA ARG A 70 9.99 -3.75 -1.11
C ARG A 70 9.95 -2.60 -2.08
N GLU A 71 9.81 -1.38 -1.55
CA GLU A 71 9.96 -0.19 -2.38
C GLU A 71 11.45 0.00 -2.72
N ALA A 72 11.78 0.11 -4.00
CA ALA A 72 13.15 0.12 -4.48
C ALA A 72 13.95 1.33 -3.95
N THR A 73 13.33 2.50 -3.88
CA THR A 73 13.99 3.74 -3.48
C THR A 73 14.35 3.78 -1.99
N SER A 74 13.40 3.41 -1.11
CA SER A 74 13.59 3.49 0.34
C SER A 74 14.04 2.17 0.97
N GLY A 75 13.88 1.05 0.27
CA GLY A 75 14.08 -0.30 0.79
C GLY A 75 13.02 -0.75 1.81
N LEU A 76 12.00 0.09 2.08
CA LEU A 76 10.98 -0.19 3.08
C LEU A 76 10.12 -1.38 2.66
N LEU A 77 9.83 -2.24 3.64
CA LEU A 77 8.77 -3.23 3.50
C LEU A 77 7.46 -2.49 3.31
N THR A 78 6.75 -2.83 2.23
CA THR A 78 5.56 -2.12 1.77
C THR A 78 4.46 -3.14 1.56
N LEU A 79 3.24 -2.77 1.92
CA LEU A 79 2.04 -3.54 1.67
C LEU A 79 1.14 -2.78 0.71
N LEU A 80 0.82 -3.44 -0.39
CA LEU A 80 -0.11 -2.99 -1.41
C LEU A 80 -1.47 -3.63 -1.11
N VAL A 81 -2.48 -2.82 -0.79
CA VAL A 81 -3.82 -3.29 -0.39
C VAL A 81 -4.85 -2.80 -1.40
N PRO A 82 -5.74 -3.67 -1.92
CA PRO A 82 -6.83 -3.23 -2.77
C PRO A 82 -7.73 -2.24 -2.03
N VAL A 83 -8.18 -1.20 -2.72
CA VAL A 83 -9.10 -0.21 -2.16
C VAL A 83 -10.06 0.30 -3.23
N ASN A 84 -11.32 0.47 -2.84
CA ASN A 84 -12.33 1.18 -3.60
C ASN A 84 -12.56 2.53 -2.93
N VAL A 85 -12.41 3.61 -3.69
CA VAL A 85 -12.53 4.98 -3.17
C VAL A 85 -13.78 5.63 -3.74
N ARG A 86 -14.51 6.34 -2.89
CA ARG A 86 -15.63 7.19 -3.30
C ARG A 86 -15.28 8.66 -3.15
N PHE A 87 -15.63 9.43 -4.16
CA PHE A 87 -15.47 10.87 -4.21
C PHE A 87 -16.81 11.60 -4.29
N GLU A 88 -16.80 12.85 -3.86
CA GLU A 88 -17.85 13.83 -4.13
C GLU A 88 -17.22 15.10 -4.69
N ALA A 89 -17.96 15.81 -5.53
CA ALA A 89 -17.56 17.14 -5.96
C ALA A 89 -17.61 18.10 -4.76
N ILE A 90 -16.68 19.04 -4.70
CA ILE A 90 -16.78 20.17 -3.78
C ILE A 90 -17.83 21.13 -4.38
N GLU A 91 -18.76 21.60 -3.54
CA GLU A 91 -19.79 22.60 -3.89
C GLU A 91 -19.14 23.86 -4.47
N ASP A 92 -19.76 24.44 -5.50
CA ASP A 92 -19.25 25.59 -6.26
C ASP A 92 -17.87 25.34 -6.93
N GLY A 93 -17.44 24.09 -7.02
CA GLY A 93 -16.16 23.69 -7.61
C GLY A 93 -16.28 23.27 -9.08
N ASP A 94 -15.14 23.25 -9.78
CA ASP A 94 -15.04 22.89 -11.21
C ASP A 94 -15.60 21.50 -11.58
N MET A 95 -15.83 20.64 -10.58
CA MET A 95 -16.28 19.26 -10.74
C MET A 95 -17.76 19.06 -10.40
N GLU A 96 -18.48 20.14 -10.04
CA GLU A 96 -19.91 20.08 -9.75
C GLU A 96 -20.73 19.70 -11.01
N GLY A 97 -21.71 18.81 -10.85
CA GLY A 97 -22.58 18.36 -11.94
C GLY A 97 -21.96 17.32 -12.90
N VAL A 98 -20.69 16.93 -12.69
CA VAL A 98 -20.05 15.87 -13.51
C VAL A 98 -20.49 14.50 -12.99
N GLU A 99 -21.34 13.80 -13.75
CA GLU A 99 -21.92 12.49 -13.37
C GLU A 99 -20.88 11.44 -12.95
N ALA A 100 -19.70 11.46 -13.58
CA ALA A 100 -18.62 10.52 -13.27
C ALA A 100 -17.98 10.72 -11.88
N VAL A 101 -18.22 11.84 -11.19
CA VAL A 101 -17.58 12.17 -9.91
C VAL A 101 -18.07 11.31 -8.75
N GLY A 102 -19.34 10.92 -8.75
CA GLY A 102 -19.92 10.04 -7.72
C GLY A 102 -19.54 8.55 -7.85
N SER A 103 -18.78 8.19 -8.89
CA SER A 103 -18.45 6.79 -9.17
C SER A 103 -17.30 6.27 -8.29
N VAL A 104 -17.42 5.01 -7.89
CA VAL A 104 -16.38 4.30 -7.15
C VAL A 104 -15.18 4.08 -8.06
N ARG A 105 -13.97 4.34 -7.53
CA ARG A 105 -12.69 4.12 -8.23
C ARG A 105 -11.91 3.04 -7.49
N GLY A 106 -11.64 1.94 -8.19
CA GLY A 106 -10.72 0.91 -7.70
C GLY A 106 -9.26 1.36 -7.79
N GLY A 107 -8.44 0.86 -6.88
CA GLY A 107 -7.01 1.10 -6.87
C GLY A 107 -6.29 0.31 -5.80
N THR A 108 -5.02 0.66 -5.59
CA THR A 108 -4.14 0.05 -4.60
C THR A 108 -3.65 1.10 -3.61
N ALA A 109 -4.03 0.95 -2.35
CA ALA A 109 -3.49 1.71 -1.23
C ALA A 109 -2.07 1.23 -0.89
N VAL A 110 -1.21 2.16 -0.49
CA VAL A 110 0.20 1.89 -0.16
C VAL A 110 0.45 2.13 1.32
N PHE A 111 0.92 1.10 2.03
CA PHE A 111 1.34 1.17 3.42
C PHE A 111 2.82 0.81 3.54
N HIS A 112 3.56 1.49 4.40
CA HIS A 112 4.97 1.21 4.65
C HIS A 112 5.20 0.77 6.10
N TYR A 113 6.11 -0.19 6.28
CA TYR A 113 6.54 -0.64 7.60
C TYR A 113 7.91 -0.05 7.94
N GLN A 114 7.95 0.72 9.01
CA GLN A 114 9.16 1.38 9.47
C GLN A 114 9.17 1.42 11.01
N ASN A 115 10.34 1.20 11.62
CA ASN A 115 10.54 1.29 13.07
C ASN A 115 9.52 0.48 13.89
N GLY A 116 9.15 -0.71 13.40
CA GLY A 116 8.24 -1.61 14.08
C GLY A 116 6.75 -1.29 13.91
N ARG A 117 6.39 -0.31 13.06
CA ARG A 117 5.00 0.14 12.88
C ARG A 117 4.65 0.24 11.40
N TRP A 118 3.38 0.00 11.10
CA TRP A 118 2.80 0.34 9.80
C TRP A 118 2.31 1.78 9.80
N GLY A 119 2.38 2.42 8.63
CA GLY A 119 1.80 3.73 8.39
C GLY A 119 1.38 3.89 6.93
N SER A 120 0.58 4.92 6.68
CA SER A 120 0.13 5.31 5.35
C SER A 120 0.44 6.79 5.10
N GLY A 121 0.76 7.12 3.85
CA GLY A 121 0.80 8.51 3.36
C GLY A 121 -0.49 8.94 2.67
N GLY A 122 -1.56 8.14 2.73
CA GLY A 122 -2.82 8.38 2.01
C GLY A 122 -2.73 8.14 0.49
N ARG A 123 -1.69 7.44 0.02
CA ARG A 123 -1.43 7.23 -1.41
C ARG A 123 -2.27 6.08 -1.97
N VAL A 124 -2.92 6.34 -3.12
CA VAL A 124 -3.56 5.33 -3.97
C VAL A 124 -2.92 5.32 -5.35
N ILE A 125 -2.67 4.13 -5.87
CA ILE A 125 -2.39 3.90 -7.29
C ILE A 125 -3.72 3.49 -7.94
N PHE A 126 -4.35 4.43 -8.64
CA PHE A 126 -5.69 4.22 -9.21
C PHE A 126 -5.68 3.27 -10.40
N ASN A 127 -6.79 2.56 -10.58
CA ASN A 127 -7.08 1.68 -11.70
C ASN A 127 -6.12 0.48 -11.84
N LEU A 128 -5.38 0.15 -10.78
CA LEU A 128 -4.51 -1.02 -10.73
C LEU A 128 -4.76 -1.80 -9.44
N ALA A 129 -4.94 -3.11 -9.57
CA ALA A 129 -4.92 -4.05 -8.45
C ALA A 129 -3.48 -4.26 -7.95
N PRO A 130 -3.26 -4.76 -6.72
CA PRO A 130 -1.91 -4.93 -6.17
C PRO A 130 -0.98 -5.75 -7.07
N ALA A 131 -1.47 -6.85 -7.65
CA ALA A 131 -0.69 -7.68 -8.56
C ALA A 131 -0.27 -6.93 -9.84
N ASP A 132 -1.16 -6.10 -10.40
CA ASP A 132 -0.85 -5.25 -11.55
C ASP A 132 0.18 -4.17 -11.20
N VAL A 133 0.12 -3.60 -9.98
CA VAL A 133 1.13 -2.66 -9.50
C VAL A 133 2.50 -3.33 -9.48
N VAL A 134 2.61 -4.54 -8.93
CA VAL A 134 3.87 -5.30 -8.92
C VAL A 134 4.37 -5.55 -10.35
N ALA A 135 3.49 -5.99 -11.25
CA ALA A 135 3.86 -6.33 -12.62
C ALA A 135 4.28 -5.09 -13.44
N ARG A 136 3.55 -3.98 -13.33
CA ARG A 136 3.75 -2.77 -14.15
C ARG A 136 4.76 -1.79 -13.56
N MET A 137 5.00 -1.86 -12.24
CA MET A 137 5.89 -0.96 -11.52
C MET A 137 7.04 -1.73 -10.85
N ALA A 138 7.57 -2.75 -11.52
CA ALA A 138 8.64 -3.60 -11.00
C ALA A 138 9.92 -2.84 -10.61
N ASP A 139 10.21 -1.70 -11.27
CA ASP A 139 11.33 -0.81 -10.90
C ASP A 139 11.09 -0.06 -9.58
N THR A 140 9.82 0.04 -9.15
CA THR A 140 9.42 0.70 -7.90
C THR A 140 9.15 -0.31 -6.79
N PHE A 141 8.54 -1.44 -7.10
CA PHE A 141 8.10 -2.44 -6.12
C PHE A 141 8.62 -3.82 -6.51
N ALA A 142 9.60 -4.30 -5.73
CA ALA A 142 10.12 -5.65 -5.87
C ALA A 142 9.34 -6.62 -4.96
N THR A 143 8.89 -7.74 -5.50
CA THR A 143 8.24 -8.79 -4.71
C THR A 143 9.20 -9.30 -3.63
N ILE A 144 8.71 -9.47 -2.40
CA ILE A 144 9.45 -10.28 -1.42
C ILE A 144 9.10 -11.74 -1.70
N ASP A 145 10.11 -12.58 -1.91
CA ASP A 145 9.90 -14.03 -2.04
C ASP A 145 9.04 -14.50 -0.87
N GLN A 146 7.89 -15.10 -1.19
CA GLN A 146 7.10 -15.81 -0.19
C GLN A 146 7.89 -17.09 0.10
N PRO A 147 8.39 -17.32 1.33
CA PRO A 147 8.70 -18.70 1.69
C PRO A 147 7.40 -19.47 1.56
N GLY A 148 7.38 -20.45 0.66
CA GLY A 148 6.27 -21.40 0.51
C GLY A 148 5.99 -22.18 1.78
#